data_AF-A0A7J6RPK9-F1
#
_entry.id   AF-A0A7J6RPK9-F1
#
_cell.length_a   1.000
_cell.length_b   1.000
_cell.length_c   1.000
_cell.angle_alpha   90.00
_cell.angle_beta   90.00
_cell.angle_gamma   90.00
#
_symmetry.space_group_name_H-M   'P 1'
#
loop_
_entity.id
_entity.type
_entity.pdbx_description
1 polymer ?
#
loop_
_entity_poly.entity_id
_entity_poly.type
_entity_poly.pdbx_seq_one_letter_code
_entity_poly.pdbx_strand_id
1 'polypeptide(L)'
;MASSSPPAEEPSAVILNAANIGFTYGRQYLHLSNTFDWQGVLAAWRYYKERDVERCWFTANESLLRHNPGMPAELTNSLCRAAVQDGVKDADDLLTIRAAKIYSAQFVDNDNYRDWRFRLEERDKDTAK
;
A
#
# COMPACT_ATOMS: atom_id res chain seq x y z
N MET A 1 27.63 33.59 6.97
CA MET A 1 26.47 33.08 7.73
C MET A 1 25.92 31.89 6.97
N ALA A 2 26.13 30.67 7.48
CA ALA A 2 25.60 29.47 6.84
C ALA A 2 24.10 29.39 7.11
N SER A 3 23.29 29.48 6.05
CA SER A 3 21.86 29.22 6.11
C SER A 3 21.69 27.71 6.28
N SER A 4 21.45 27.27 7.51
CA SER A 4 21.02 25.90 7.78
C SER A 4 19.56 25.79 7.34
N SER A 5 19.31 25.10 6.22
CA SER A 5 17.96 24.68 5.87
C SER A 5 17.37 23.93 7.07
N PRO A 6 16.11 24.19 7.45
CA PRO A 6 15.45 23.39 8.49
C PRO A 6 15.48 21.92 8.07
N PRO A 7 15.61 20.98 9.03
CA PRO A 7 15.50 19.56 8.72
C PRO A 7 14.17 19.35 7.98
N ALA A 8 14.22 18.62 6.86
CA ALA A 8 13.01 18.25 6.14
C ALA A 8 12.06 17.60 7.15
N GLU A 9 10.86 18.16 7.32
CA GLU A 9 9.84 17.57 8.18
C GLU A 9 9.63 16.13 7.71
N GLU A 10 9.94 15.18 8.59
CA GLU A 10 9.67 13.77 8.33
C GLU A 10 8.20 13.62 7.95
N PRO A 11 7.89 12.86 6.89
CA PRO A 11 6.52 12.75 6.39
C PRO A 11 5.61 12.24 7.50
N SER A 12 4.66 13.08 7.92
CA SER A 12 3.71 12.80 8.99
C SER A 12 2.63 11.77 8.63
N ALA A 13 2.77 11.10 7.48
CA ALA A 13 1.81 10.17 6.94
C ALA A 13 2.46 8.96 6.26
N VAL A 14 1.83 7.80 6.43
CA VAL A 14 2.25 6.53 5.86
C VAL A 14 1.05 5.83 5.22
N ILE A 15 1.27 5.24 4.04
CA ILE A 15 0.34 4.37 3.32
C ILE A 15 0.90 2.94 3.30
N LEU A 16 0.13 1.98 3.79
CA LEU A 16 0.50 0.56 3.77
C LEU A 16 -0.16 -0.14 2.59
N ASN A 17 0.59 -0.85 1.74
CA ASN A 17 -0.02 -1.75 0.75
C ASN A 17 -0.54 -3.00 1.47
N ALA A 18 -1.85 -3.09 1.71
CA ALA A 18 -2.40 -4.19 2.48
C ALA A 18 -2.22 -5.54 1.79
N ALA A 19 -2.37 -5.60 0.46
CA ALA A 19 -2.20 -6.84 -0.30
C ALA A 19 -0.78 -7.37 -0.14
N ASN A 20 0.23 -6.54 -0.40
CA ASN A 20 1.63 -6.93 -0.25
C ASN A 20 1.96 -7.41 1.16
N ILE A 21 1.57 -6.63 2.18
CA ILE A 21 1.86 -6.95 3.58
C ILE A 21 1.14 -8.22 4.03
N GLY A 22 -0.16 -8.33 3.75
CA GLY A 22 -0.98 -9.46 4.20
C GLY A 22 -0.57 -10.78 3.55
N PHE A 23 -0.27 -10.80 2.25
CA PHE A 23 0.27 -11.98 1.58
C PHE A 23 1.70 -12.31 2.03
N THR A 24 2.53 -11.29 2.26
CA THR A 24 3.88 -11.49 2.80
C THR A 24 3.81 -12.13 4.18
N TYR A 25 2.90 -11.66 5.04
CA TYR A 25 2.70 -12.23 6.38
C TYR A 25 2.25 -13.69 6.32
N GLY A 26 1.21 -14.00 5.53
CA GLY A 26 0.73 -15.37 5.38
C GLY A 26 1.83 -16.32 4.87
N ARG A 27 2.64 -15.87 3.90
CA ARG A 27 3.75 -16.66 3.38
C ARG A 27 4.90 -16.83 4.38
N GLN A 28 5.37 -15.75 4.99
CA GLN A 28 6.60 -15.75 5.78
C GLN A 28 6.41 -16.19 7.22
N TYR A 29 5.27 -15.84 7.84
CA TYR A 29 5.02 -16.09 9.26
C TYR A 29 4.07 -17.26 9.50
N LEU A 30 3.09 -17.47 8.63
CA LEU A 30 2.16 -18.61 8.75
C LEU A 30 2.59 -19.83 7.93
N HIS A 31 3.59 -19.67 7.05
CA HIS A 31 4.05 -20.70 6.12
C HIS A 31 2.95 -21.22 5.18
N LEU A 32 1.98 -20.35 4.85
CA LEU A 32 0.88 -20.67 3.94
C LEU A 32 1.08 -19.97 2.59
N SER A 33 1.13 -20.75 1.51
CA SER A 33 1.30 -20.22 0.16
C SER A 33 0.04 -19.49 -0.31
N ASN A 34 0.20 -18.30 -0.90
CA ASN A 34 -0.91 -17.52 -1.48
C ASN A 34 -2.06 -17.23 -0.50
N THR A 35 -1.77 -17.19 0.80
CA THR A 35 -2.74 -16.84 1.83
C THR A 35 -2.49 -15.43 2.29
N PHE A 36 -3.54 -14.62 2.24
CA PHE A 36 -3.56 -13.29 2.85
C PHE A 36 -4.04 -13.40 4.30
N ASP A 37 -3.46 -12.60 5.19
CA ASP A 37 -3.91 -12.51 6.58
C ASP A 37 -3.91 -11.07 7.09
N TRP A 38 -5.04 -10.63 7.65
CA TRP A 38 -5.21 -9.28 8.20
C TRP A 38 -4.32 -8.97 9.42
N GLN A 39 -3.84 -9.97 10.15
CA GLN A 39 -2.94 -9.77 11.28
C GLN A 39 -1.61 -9.15 10.83
N GLY A 40 -1.14 -9.47 9.61
CA GLY A 40 0.04 -8.82 9.05
C GLY A 40 -0.17 -7.32 8.86
N VAL A 41 -1.32 -6.93 8.31
CA VAL A 41 -1.69 -5.52 8.10
C VAL A 41 -1.89 -4.80 9.43
N LEU A 42 -2.58 -5.44 10.39
CA LEU A 42 -2.80 -4.90 11.74
C LEU A 42 -1.50 -4.69 12.49
N ALA A 43 -0.55 -5.62 12.42
CA ALA A 43 0.76 -5.50 13.04
C ALA A 43 1.56 -4.33 12.46
N ALA A 44 1.57 -4.19 11.12
CA ALA A 44 2.22 -3.06 10.46
C ALA A 44 1.57 -1.72 10.85
N TRP A 45 0.24 -1.66 10.89
CA TRP A 45 -0.49 -0.45 11.31
C TRP A 45 -0.16 -0.06 12.76
N ARG A 46 -0.17 -1.03 13.70
CA ARG A 46 0.18 -0.81 15.11
C ARG A 46 1.62 -0.31 15.26
N TYR A 47 2.57 -0.89 14.51
CA TYR A 47 3.96 -0.45 14.52
C TYR A 47 4.12 1.06 14.30
N TYR A 48 3.38 1.62 13.33
CA TYR A 48 3.42 3.05 13.03
C TYR A 48 2.64 3.88 14.06
N LYS A 49 1.50 3.39 14.56
CA LYS A 49 0.73 4.07 15.61
C LYS A 49 1.48 4.18 16.92
N GLU A 50 2.22 3.15 17.32
CA GLU A 50 3.07 3.14 18.52
C GLU A 50 4.28 4.10 18.41
N ARG A 51 4.56 4.61 17.20
CA ARG A 51 5.62 5.60 16.92
C ARG A 51 5.05 6.98 16.62
N ASP A 52 3.83 7.24 17.06
CA ASP A 52 3.14 8.52 16.91
C ASP A 52 2.98 9.00 15.46
N VAL A 53 2.94 8.06 14.49
CA VAL A 53 2.55 8.42 13.12
C VAL A 53 1.05 8.68 13.09
N GLU A 54 0.72 9.97 13.13
CA GLU A 54 -0.65 10.48 13.21
C GLU A 54 -1.52 9.91 12.07
N ARG A 55 -1.03 9.99 10.83
CA ARG A 55 -1.78 9.62 9.62
C ARG A 55 -1.25 8.32 9.02
N CYS A 56 -1.67 7.19 9.58
CA CYS A 56 -1.35 5.86 9.06
C CYS A 56 -2.59 5.23 8.43
N TRP A 57 -2.57 5.06 7.10
CA TRP A 57 -3.63 4.43 6.32
C TRP A 57 -3.12 3.19 5.60
N PHE A 58 -4.02 2.36 5.10
CA PHE A 58 -3.69 1.25 4.23
C PHE A 58 -4.62 1.20 3.02
N THR A 59 -4.11 0.70 1.91
CA THR A 59 -4.85 0.55 0.66
C THR A 59 -5.31 -0.89 0.50
N ALA A 60 -6.60 -1.05 0.18
CA ALA A 60 -7.16 -2.34 -0.20
C ALA A 60 -8.15 -2.14 -1.34
N ASN A 61 -8.01 -2.95 -2.39
CA ASN A 61 -9.01 -3.02 -3.43
C ASN A 61 -10.20 -3.89 -3.00
N GLU A 62 -11.31 -3.70 -3.71
CA GLU A 62 -12.57 -4.41 -3.49
C GLU A 62 -12.45 -5.94 -3.55
N SER A 63 -11.62 -6.45 -4.45
CA SER A 63 -11.39 -7.89 -4.58
C SER A 63 -10.73 -8.45 -3.32
N LEU A 64 -9.72 -7.76 -2.79
CA LEU A 64 -9.03 -8.14 -1.57
C LEU A 64 -10.01 -8.19 -0.39
N LEU A 65 -10.82 -7.14 -0.22
CA LEU A 65 -11.83 -7.03 0.83
C LEU A 65 -12.90 -8.13 0.73
N ARG A 66 -13.34 -8.45 -0.50
CA ARG A 66 -14.37 -9.48 -0.75
C ARG A 66 -13.87 -10.88 -0.45
N HIS A 67 -12.66 -11.21 -0.89
CA HIS A 67 -12.11 -12.57 -0.75
C HIS A 67 -11.50 -12.82 0.63
N ASN A 68 -11.21 -11.77 1.40
CA ASN A 68 -10.63 -11.87 2.74
C ASN A 68 -11.52 -11.13 3.74
N PRO A 69 -12.71 -11.67 4.08
CA PRO A 69 -13.58 -11.07 5.08
C PRO A 69 -12.93 -11.11 6.47
N GLY A 70 -13.50 -10.36 7.41
CA GLY A 70 -13.01 -10.34 8.80
C GLY A 70 -11.85 -9.37 9.04
N MET A 71 -11.82 -8.25 8.32
CA MET A 71 -10.90 -7.14 8.61
C MET A 71 -11.09 -6.67 10.07
N PRO A 72 -10.01 -6.58 10.88
CA PRO A 72 -10.07 -6.08 12.25
C PRO A 72 -10.73 -4.70 12.34
N ALA A 73 -11.57 -4.50 13.36
CA ALA A 73 -12.34 -3.28 13.52
C ALA A 73 -11.44 -2.03 13.63
N GLU A 74 -10.27 -2.17 14.26
CA GLU A 74 -9.27 -1.11 14.43
C GLU A 74 -8.77 -0.53 13.10
N LEU A 75 -8.81 -1.32 12.02
CA LEU A 75 -8.37 -0.91 10.70
C LEU A 75 -9.44 -0.10 9.94
N THR A 76 -10.71 -0.19 10.34
CA THR A 76 -11.84 0.36 9.56
C THR A 76 -11.68 1.84 9.21
N ASN A 77 -11.25 2.66 10.17
CA ASN A 77 -11.11 4.11 9.99
C ASN A 77 -9.82 4.51 9.24
N SER A 78 -8.96 3.54 8.92
CA SER A 78 -7.67 3.74 8.25
C SER A 78 -7.66 3.23 6.81
N LEU A 79 -8.80 2.76 6.29
CA LEU A 79 -8.89 2.18 4.95
C LEU A 79 -8.98 3.26 3.86
N CYS A 80 -8.05 3.21 2.91
CA CYS A 80 -8.13 3.87 1.60
C CYS A 80 -8.62 2.86 0.56
N ARG A 81 -9.86 3.01 0.12
CA ARG A 81 -10.51 2.11 -0.86
C ARG A 81 -10.55 2.72 -2.24
N ALA A 82 -10.29 1.93 -3.28
CA ALA A 82 -10.61 2.29 -4.66
C ALA A 82 -11.78 1.48 -5.19
N ALA A 83 -12.51 2.07 -6.13
CA ALA A 83 -13.53 1.36 -6.89
C ALA A 83 -12.90 0.22 -7.72
N VAL A 84 -13.67 -0.85 -7.97
CA VAL A 84 -13.29 -1.90 -8.93
C VAL A 84 -13.07 -1.25 -10.29
N GLN A 85 -11.95 -1.56 -10.94
CA GLN A 85 -11.76 -1.25 -12.35
C GLN A 85 -11.38 -2.53 -13.08
N ASP A 86 -12.29 -3.02 -13.92
CA ASP A 86 -12.10 -4.26 -14.67
C ASP A 86 -10.92 -4.13 -15.65
N GLY A 87 -10.15 -5.21 -15.79
CA GLY A 87 -9.02 -5.28 -16.72
C GLY A 87 -7.76 -4.54 -16.27
N VAL A 88 -7.75 -3.90 -15.10
CA VAL A 88 -6.55 -3.24 -14.56
C VAL A 88 -5.73 -4.25 -13.76
N LYS A 89 -4.55 -4.60 -14.29
CA LYS A 89 -3.53 -5.33 -13.54
C LYS A 89 -2.94 -4.43 -12.45
N ASP A 90 -2.60 -5.02 -11.31
CA ASP A 90 -1.95 -4.37 -10.15
C ASP A 90 -2.67 -3.11 -9.67
N ALA A 91 -4.00 -3.22 -9.61
CA ALA A 91 -4.85 -2.13 -9.15
C ALA A 91 -4.53 -1.70 -7.69
N ASP A 92 -4.06 -2.65 -6.87
CA ASP A 92 -3.57 -2.42 -5.51
C ASP A 92 -2.28 -1.59 -5.46
N ASP A 93 -1.29 -1.90 -6.29
CA ASP A 93 -0.06 -1.12 -6.40
C ASP A 93 -0.33 0.32 -6.86
N LEU A 94 -1.16 0.47 -7.90
CA LEU A 94 -1.55 1.79 -8.42
C LEU A 94 -2.33 2.60 -7.40
N LEU A 95 -3.20 1.94 -6.63
CA LEU A 95 -3.93 2.57 -5.54
C LEU A 95 -2.96 3.05 -4.45
N THR A 96 -2.00 2.23 -4.05
CA THR A 96 -0.98 2.56 -3.03
C THR A 96 -0.18 3.79 -3.43
N ILE A 97 0.40 3.79 -4.64
CA ILE A 97 1.23 4.89 -5.15
C ILE A 97 0.39 6.17 -5.29
N ARG A 98 -0.85 6.08 -5.80
CA ARG A 98 -1.74 7.25 -5.92
C ARG A 98 -2.13 7.80 -4.56
N ALA A 99 -2.48 6.95 -3.60
CA ALA A 99 -2.80 7.37 -2.25
C ALA A 99 -1.59 8.07 -1.61
N ALA A 100 -0.40 7.50 -1.70
CA ALA A 100 0.82 8.09 -1.17
C ALA A 100 1.07 9.49 -1.76
N LYS A 101 0.91 9.63 -3.09
CA LYS A 101 1.02 10.93 -3.76
C LYS A 101 -0.05 11.93 -3.30
N ILE A 102 -1.31 11.52 -3.23
CA ILE A 102 -2.44 12.38 -2.83
C ILE A 102 -2.26 12.90 -1.41
N TYR A 103 -1.84 12.03 -0.49
CA TYR A 103 -1.68 12.38 0.92
C TYR A 103 -0.31 12.96 1.26
N SER A 104 0.59 13.11 0.27
CA SER A 104 2.00 13.49 0.49
C SER A 104 2.65 12.62 1.56
N ALA A 105 2.44 11.31 1.46
CA ALA A 105 2.82 10.31 2.43
C ALA A 105 3.93 9.39 1.89
N GLN A 106 4.72 8.80 2.80
CA GLN A 106 5.52 7.62 2.45
C GLN A 106 4.60 6.42 2.25
N PHE A 107 5.05 5.41 1.50
CA PHE A 107 4.35 4.14 1.43
C PHE A 107 5.27 2.97 1.78
N VAL A 108 4.66 1.88 2.23
CA VAL A 108 5.33 0.66 2.67
C VAL A 108 4.91 -0.49 1.78
N ASP A 109 5.89 -1.06 1.10
CA ASP A 109 5.76 -2.19 0.19
C ASP A 109 7.10 -2.93 0.12
N ASN A 110 7.07 -4.24 -0.10
CA ASN A 110 8.26 -5.04 -0.38
C ASN A 110 8.52 -5.19 -1.89
N ASP A 111 7.60 -4.76 -2.74
CA ASP A 111 7.81 -4.66 -4.18
C ASP A 111 8.65 -3.42 -4.54
N ASN A 112 9.45 -3.56 -5.58
CA ASN A 112 10.25 -2.48 -6.16
C ASN A 112 9.71 -1.99 -7.51
N TYR A 113 8.59 -2.55 -7.99
CA TYR A 113 7.88 -2.19 -9.21
C TYR A 113 8.78 -2.15 -10.46
N ARG A 114 9.83 -2.97 -10.52
CA ARG A 114 10.77 -2.96 -11.66
C ARG A 114 10.11 -3.31 -12.99
N ASP A 115 9.10 -4.18 -12.95
CA ASP A 115 8.34 -4.64 -14.10
C ASP A 115 7.36 -3.58 -14.64
N TRP A 116 6.97 -2.60 -13.82
CA TRP A 116 6.12 -1.48 -14.26
C TRP A 116 6.76 -0.65 -15.36
N ARG A 117 8.08 -0.43 -15.29
CA ARG A 117 8.81 0.33 -16.30
C ARG A 117 8.64 -0.29 -17.68
N PHE A 118 8.83 -1.61 -17.78
CA PHE A 118 8.69 -2.34 -19.04
C PHE A 118 7.25 -2.29 -19.56
N ARG A 119 6.25 -2.39 -18.66
CA ARG A 119 4.84 -2.34 -19.03
C ARG A 119 4.37 -0.97 -19.51
N LEU A 120 4.91 0.12 -18.97
CA LEU A 120 4.64 1.47 -19.47
C LEU A 120 5.19 1.66 -20.89
N GLU A 121 6.40 1.16 -21.15
CA GLU A 121 7.02 1.19 -22.48
C GLU A 121 6.26 0.35 -23.52
N GLU A 122 5.62 -0.75 -23.12
CA GLU A 122 4.71 -1.52 -23.99
C GLU A 122 3.41 -0.78 -24.27
N ARG A 123 2.79 -0.16 -23.25
CA ARG A 123 1.53 0.57 -23.41
C ARG A 123 1.64 1.75 -24.37
N ASP A 124 2.74 2.50 -24.30
CA ASP A 124 2.98 3.65 -25.18
C ASP A 124 3.06 3.24 -26.66
N LYS A 125 3.58 2.02 -26.94
CA LYS A 125 3.62 1.47 -28.30
C LYS A 125 2.24 1.09 -28.84
N ASP A 126 1.33 0.68 -27.96
CA ASP A 126 -0.04 0.32 -28.35
C ASP A 126 -0.93 1.56 -28.55
N THR A 127 -0.70 2.64 -27.81
CA THR A 127 -1.40 3.93 -28.04
C THR A 127 -0.86 4.75 -29.21
N ALA A 128 0.29 4.39 -29.77
CA ALA A 128 0.89 5.06 -30.92
C ALA A 128 0.47 4.46 -32.28
N LYS A 129 -0.47 3.50 -32.29
CA LYS A 129 -1.09 2.91 -33.49
C LYS A 129 -2.50 3.44 -33.69
#